data_AF-A0A9X8VM87-F1
#
_entry.id   AF-A0A9X8VM87-F1
#
_cell.length_a   1.000
_cell.length_b   1.000
_cell.length_c   1.000
_cell.angle_alpha   90.00
_cell.angle_beta   90.00
_cell.angle_gamma   90.00
#
_symmetry.space_group_name_H-M   'P 1'
#
loop_
_entity.id
_entity.type
_entity.pdbx_description
1 polymer ?
#
loop_
_entity_poly.entity_id
_entity_poly.type
_entity_poly.pdbx_seq_one_letter_code
_entity_poly.pdbx_strand_id
1 'polypeptide(L)' 'GSGKSTLLRCINKLEEVTSGDLIVDGLKANDPKVDDRLIRQEAGMVFQQFYLFPHLTALENVAFGPIRVRGAKKSDA' A
#
# COMPACT_ATOMS: atom_id res chain seq x y z
N GLY A 1 5.49 22.97 -2.47
CA GLY A 1 5.89 21.58 -2.72
C GLY A 1 7.14 21.23 -1.93
N SER A 2 7.01 21.05 -0.61
CA SER A 2 8.13 20.68 0.26
C SER A 2 8.43 19.17 0.26
N GLY A 3 7.94 18.42 -0.74
CA GLY A 3 8.19 16.97 -0.88
C GLY A 3 7.38 16.02 0.01
N LYS A 4 6.47 16.48 0.87
CA LYS A 4 5.72 15.59 1.81
C LYS A 4 4.96 14.46 1.11
N SER A 5 4.19 14.79 0.07
CA SER A 5 3.41 13.79 -0.68
C SER A 5 4.33 12.83 -1.43
N THR A 6 5.46 13.32 -1.94
CA THR A 6 6.49 12.49 -2.56
C THR A 6 7.06 11.51 -1.54
N LEU A 7 7.43 11.96 -0.35
CA LEU A 7 7.94 11.11 0.72
C LEU A 7 6.93 10.02 1.12
N LEU A 8 5.66 10.37 1.33
CA LEU A 8 4.61 9.40 1.64
C LEU A 8 4.46 8.33 0.55
N ARG A 9 4.55 8.73 -0.72
CA ARG A 9 4.49 7.80 -1.86
C ARG A 9 5.75 6.96 -2.02
N CYS A 10 6.92 7.46 -1.61
CA CYS A 10 8.13 6.64 -1.55
C CYS A 10 7.98 5.50 -0.54
N ILE A 11 7.41 5.78 0.64
CA ILE A 11 7.23 4.78 1.71
C ILE A 11 6.44 3.55 1.23
N ASN A 12 5.36 3.75 0.47
CA ASN A 12 4.54 2.66 -0.06
C ASN A 12 4.88 2.24 -1.49
N LYS A 13 6.06 2.64 -1.99
CA LYS A 13 6.55 2.32 -3.35
C LYS A 13 5.67 2.84 -4.50
N LEU A 14 4.83 3.86 -4.28
CA LEU A 14 4.14 4.55 -5.39
C LEU A 14 5.06 5.51 -6.16
N GLU A 15 6.18 5.92 -5.56
CA GLU A 15 7.25 6.70 -6.21
C GLU A 15 8.60 6.06 -5.87
N GLU A 16 9.54 6.07 -6.81
CA GLU A 16 10.89 5.55 -6.57
C GLU A 16 11.81 6.64 -5.99
N VAL A 17 12.64 6.24 -5.01
CA VAL A 17 13.70 7.12 -4.52
C VAL A 17 14.83 7.16 -5.54
N THR A 18 15.32 8.35 -5.87
CA THR A 18 16.41 8.51 -6.86
C THR A 18 17.75 8.00 -6.32
N SER A 19 17.99 8.14 -5.02
CA SER A 19 19.23 7.69 -4.36
C SER A 19 19.00 7.53 -2.86
N GLY A 20 19.95 6.87 -2.18
CA GLY A 20 19.87 6.56 -0.75
C GLY A 20 19.06 5.31 -0.46
N ASP A 21 18.87 5.04 0.83
CA ASP A 21 18.18 3.85 1.31
C ASP A 21 16.85 4.24 1.97
N LEU A 22 15.80 3.49 1.63
CA LEU A 22 14.49 3.57 2.26
C LEU A 22 14.27 2.29 3.05
N ILE A 23 14.22 2.40 4.37
CA ILE A 23 14.00 1.26 5.27
C ILE A 23 12.61 1.40 5.88
N VAL A 24 11.76 0.41 5.65
CA VAL A 24 10.39 0.34 6.18
C VAL A 24 10.24 -1.00 6.89
N ASP A 25 9.92 -0.97 8.18
CA ASP A 25 9.77 -2.18 9.00
C ASP A 25 10.97 -3.14 8.91
N GLY A 26 12.18 -2.58 8.94
CA GLY A 26 13.44 -3.35 8.81
C GLY A 26 13.76 -3.86 7.39
N LEU A 27 12.85 -3.67 6.43
CA LEU A 27 13.06 -4.04 5.03
C LEU A 27 13.62 -2.86 4.24
N LYS A 28 14.66 -3.12 3.43
CA LYS A 28 15.15 -2.15 2.44
C LYS A 28 14.16 -2.05 1.30
N ALA A 29 13.16 -1.19 1.46
CA ALA A 29 12.02 -1.06 0.56
C ALA A 29 12.41 -0.75 -0.89
N ASN A 30 13.52 -0.05 -1.10
CA ASN A 30 14.05 0.27 -2.43
C ASN A 30 15.08 -0.75 -2.98
N ASP A 31 15.26 -1.91 -2.33
CA ASP A 31 16.01 -3.02 -2.91
C ASP A 31 15.14 -3.72 -3.97
N PRO A 32 15.63 -3.90 -5.22
CA PRO A 32 14.89 -4.57 -6.29
C PRO A 32 14.55 -6.05 -5.99
N LYS A 33 15.14 -6.64 -4.96
CA LYS A 33 14.85 -8.02 -4.52
C LYS A 33 13.66 -8.11 -3.56
N VAL A 34 13.20 -7.00 -2.99
CA VAL A 34 12.07 -6.98 -2.07
C VAL A 34 10.76 -6.96 -2.86
N ASP A 35 9.82 -7.84 -2.48
CA ASP A 35 8.48 -7.83 -3.09
C ASP A 35 7.68 -6.62 -2.59
N ASP A 36 7.42 -5.68 -3.49
CA ASP A 36 6.60 -4.49 -3.23
C ASP A 36 5.22 -4.82 -2.66
N ARG A 37 4.66 -6.01 -2.96
CA ARG A 37 3.37 -6.43 -2.43
C ARG A 37 3.40 -6.59 -0.92
N LEU A 38 4.50 -7.10 -0.36
CA LEU A 38 4.67 -7.26 1.08
C LEU A 38 4.65 -5.89 1.77
N ILE A 39 5.37 -4.92 1.21
CA ILE A 39 5.40 -3.55 1.72
C ILE A 39 3.98 -2.94 1.69
N ARG A 40 3.26 -3.08 0.58
CA ARG A 40 1.91 -2.51 0.42
C ARG A 40 0.83 -3.22 1.24
N GLN A 41 1.05 -4.47 1.64
CA GLN A 41 0.16 -5.21 2.53
C GLN A 41 0.21 -4.64 3.96
N GLU A 42 1.38 -4.20 4.41
CA GLU A 42 1.60 -3.68 5.76
C GLU A 42 1.49 -2.14 5.83
N ALA A 43 1.85 -1.43 4.75
CA ALA A 43 1.75 0.02 4.65
C ALA A 43 0.47 0.46 3.89
N GLY A 44 -0.63 0.62 4.63
CA GLY A 44 -1.87 1.18 4.08
C GLY A 44 -1.73 2.67 3.70
N MET A 45 -2.42 3.08 2.62
CA MET A 45 -2.45 4.49 2.18
C MET A 45 -3.88 4.99 2.03
N VAL A 46 -4.16 6.13 2.65
CA VAL A 46 -5.40 6.90 2.46
C VAL A 46 -5.09 8.07 1.54
N PHE A 47 -5.85 8.19 0.46
CA PHE A 47 -5.68 9.24 -0.53
C PHE A 47 -6.63 10.40 -0.27
N GLN A 48 -6.21 11.60 -0.68
CA GLN A 48 -7.04 12.80 -0.59
C GLN A 48 -8.27 12.74 -1.52
N GLN A 49 -8.14 12.07 -2.67
CA GLN A 49 -9.27 11.72 -3.52
C GLN A 49 -9.75 10.31 -3.19
N PHE A 50 -11.07 10.10 -3.17
CA PHE A 50 -11.66 8.81 -2.84
C PHE A 50 -11.41 7.79 -3.96
N TYR A 51 -10.45 6.89 -3.77
CA TYR A 51 -10.22 5.72 -4.64
C TYR A 51 -11.00 4.51 -4.13
N LEU A 52 -12.32 4.64 -4.08
CA LEU A 52 -13.22 3.51 -3.80
C LEU A 52 -13.57 2.78 -5.10
N PHE A 53 -13.87 1.49 -5.01
CA PHE A 53 -14.44 0.73 -6.10
C PHE A 53 -15.93 1.10 -6.23
N PRO A 54 -16.34 1.80 -7.30
CA PRO A 54 -17.68 2.39 -7.39
C PRO A 54 -18.80 1.36 -7.60
N HIS A 55 -18.42 0.15 -8.02
CA HIS A 55 -19.33 -0.97 -8.26
C HIS A 55 -19.45 -1.91 -7.04
N LEU A 56 -18.81 -1.57 -5.92
CA LEU A 56 -18.83 -2.36 -4.69
C LEU A 56 -19.54 -1.57 -3.59
N THR A 57 -20.26 -2.27 -2.72
CA THR A 57 -20.80 -1.72 -1.47
C THR A 57 -19.67 -1.33 -0.51
N ALA A 58 -20.00 -0.61 0.56
CA ALA A 58 -19.04 -0.24 1.60
C ALA A 58 -18.36 -1.48 2.23
N LEU A 59 -19.13 -2.52 2.55
CA LEU A 59 -18.61 -3.77 3.09
C LEU A 59 -17.67 -4.46 2.10
N GLU A 60 -18.05 -4.54 0.82
CA GLU A 60 -17.23 -5.15 -0.21
C GLU A 60 -15.92 -4.38 -0.47
N ASN A 61 -15.93 -3.04 -0.38
CA ASN A 61 -14.71 -2.23 -0.48
C ASN A 61 -13.72 -2.56 0.65
N VAL A 62 -14.19 -2.68 1.89
CA VAL A 62 -13.36 -2.99 3.06
C VAL A 62 -12.85 -4.44 3.00
N ALA A 63 -13.71 -5.40 2.64
CA ALA A 63 -13.38 -6.81 2.59
C ALA A 63 -12.50 -7.21 1.40
N PHE A 64 -12.41 -6.37 0.35
CA PHE A 64 -11.67 -6.70 -0.88
C PHE A 64 -10.20 -7.05 -0.61
N GLY A 65 -9.49 -6.21 0.15
CA GLY A 65 -8.08 -6.42 0.49
C GLY A 65 -7.85 -7.72 1.27
N PRO A 66 -8.53 -7.94 2.41
CA PRO A 66 -8.43 -9.18 3.20
C PRO A 66 -8.67 -10.45 2.38
N ILE A 67 -9.72 -10.48 1.55
CA ILE A 67 -10.08 -11.67 0.77
C ILE A 67 -9.09 -11.90 -0.38
N ARG A 68 -8.80 -10.87 -1.18
CA ARG A 68 -8.02 -11.03 -2.42
C ARG A 68 -6.52 -11.11 -2.21
N VAL A 69 -6.02 -10.45 -1.18
CA VAL A 69 -4.57 -10.30 -0.96
C VAL A 69 -4.10 -11.22 0.17
N ARG A 70 -4.88 -11.36 1.25
CA ARG A 70 -4.54 -12.20 2.41
C ARG A 70 -5.26 -13.55 2.44
N GLY A 71 -6.14 -13.83 1.48
CA GLY A 71 -6.85 -15.11 1.39
C GLY A 71 -7.87 -15.34 2.52
N ALA A 72 -8.33 -14.28 3.18
CA ALA A 72 -9.34 -14.39 4.23
C ALA A 72 -10.63 -15.01 3.69
N LYS A 73 -11.30 -15.84 4.50
CA LYS A 73 -12.62 -16.35 4.14
C LYS A 73 -13.63 -15.21 4.20
N LYS A 74 -14.64 -15.26 3.33
CA LYS A 74 -15.72 -14.26 3.31
C LYS A 74 -16.47 -14.14 4.65
N SER A 75 -16.48 -15.18 5.47
CA SER A 75 -17.08 -15.17 6.81
C SER A 75 -16.28 -14.36 7.84
N ASP A 76 -14.99 -14.15 7.59
CA ASP A 76 -14.02 -13.61 8.55
C ASP A 76 -13.59 -12.18 8.17
N ALA A 77 -14.20 -11.61 7.12
CA ALA A 77 -13.86 -10.34 6.50
C ALA A 77 -15.02 -9.34 6.53
#